data_AF-A0A834ZW99-F1
#
_entry.id   AF-A0A834ZW99-F1
#
_cell.length_a   1.000
_cell.length_b   1.000
_cell.length_c   1.000
_cell.angle_alpha   90.00
_cell.angle_beta   90.00
_cell.angle_gamma   90.00
#
_symmetry.space_group_name_H-M   'P 1'
#
loop_
_entity.id
_entity.type
_entity.pdbx_description
1 polymer ?
#
loop_
_entity_poly.entity_id
_entity_poly.type
_entity_poly.pdbx_seq_one_letter_code
_entity_poly.pdbx_strand_id
1 'polypeptide(L)'
;MQVPVLEHKGNIIAESLDLLSYLDAHFEGLKQAFADELIGSSDSIIVALFRAGRAGGDGDGDGVREMVAPALEKVEEALGRFSDGPFFLGKSMSSVDMVYAPFVERFKDFFAAVKQYDMTQGRPKLKEWIEIAAMMKKFGVI
;
A
#
# COMPACT_ATOMS: atom_id res chain seq x y z
N MET A 1 -1.48 -21.25 -13.35
CA MET A 1 -1.49 -20.00 -14.12
C MET A 1 -1.29 -18.89 -13.10
N GLN A 2 -0.21 -18.12 -13.23
CA GLN A 2 0.07 -17.02 -12.32
C GLN A 2 -0.82 -15.85 -12.69
N VAL A 3 -1.46 -15.23 -11.71
CA VAL A 3 -2.32 -14.05 -11.88
C VAL A 3 -1.78 -12.93 -10.99
N PRO A 4 -1.92 -11.65 -11.39
CA PRO A 4 -2.62 -11.15 -12.58
C PRO A 4 -1.83 -11.30 -13.89
N VAL A 5 -2.54 -11.18 -15.03
CA VAL A 5 -1.99 -11.22 -16.40
C VAL A 5 -2.63 -10.11 -17.25
N LEU A 6 -1.83 -9.46 -18.08
CA LEU A 6 -2.24 -8.50 -19.10
C LEU A 6 -1.77 -9.00 -20.48
N GLU A 7 -2.69 -9.09 -21.44
CA GLU A 7 -2.33 -9.26 -22.86
C GLU A 7 -2.49 -7.93 -23.59
N HIS A 8 -1.43 -7.44 -24.21
CA HIS A 8 -1.47 -6.24 -25.03
C HIS A 8 -0.60 -6.40 -26.28
N LYS A 9 -1.17 -6.13 -27.46
CA LYS A 9 -0.48 -6.26 -28.76
C LYS A 9 0.17 -7.65 -28.97
N GLY A 10 -0.47 -8.71 -28.48
CA GLY A 10 0.05 -10.08 -28.57
C GLY A 10 1.19 -10.43 -27.60
N ASN A 11 1.58 -9.49 -26.72
CA ASN A 11 2.50 -9.77 -25.62
C ASN A 11 1.71 -10.09 -24.35
N ILE A 12 2.08 -11.18 -23.68
CA ILE A 12 1.52 -11.58 -22.38
C ILE A 12 2.49 -11.13 -21.29
N ILE A 13 2.01 -10.30 -20.38
CA ILE A 13 2.73 -9.82 -19.20
C ILE A 13 2.04 -10.46 -17.99
N ALA A 14 2.81 -11.16 -17.16
CA ALA A 14 2.36 -11.70 -15.87
C ALA A 14 3.11 -10.99 -14.75
N GLU A 15 2.76 -11.24 -13.49
CA GLU A 15 3.30 -10.56 -12.28
C GLU A 15 2.82 -9.12 -12.10
N SER A 16 2.26 -8.81 -10.93
CA SER A 16 1.65 -7.50 -10.67
C SER A 16 2.64 -6.33 -10.83
N LEU A 17 3.91 -6.50 -10.46
CA LEU A 17 4.92 -5.44 -10.58
C LEU A 17 5.39 -5.23 -12.02
N ASP A 18 5.46 -6.29 -12.83
CA ASP A 18 5.79 -6.18 -14.25
C ASP A 18 4.64 -5.52 -15.02
N LEU A 19 3.38 -5.86 -14.68
CA LEU A 19 2.20 -5.17 -15.20
C LEU A 19 2.24 -3.67 -14.87
N LEU A 20 2.56 -3.32 -13.62
CA LEU A 20 2.62 -1.94 -13.18
C LEU A 20 3.73 -1.16 -13.90
N SER A 21 4.91 -1.78 -14.04
CA SER A 21 6.04 -1.19 -14.77
C SER A 21 5.70 -0.94 -16.23
N TYR A 22 4.95 -1.86 -16.86
CA TYR A 22 4.45 -1.68 -18.21
C TYR A 22 3.50 -0.48 -18.32
N LEU A 23 2.55 -0.33 -17.37
CA LEU A 23 1.65 0.82 -17.35
C LEU A 23 2.43 2.13 -17.18
N ASP A 24 3.35 2.21 -16.22
CA ASP A 24 4.15 3.43 -15.98
C ASP A 24 5.05 3.78 -17.17
N ALA A 25 5.61 2.79 -17.89
CA ALA A 25 6.43 3.03 -19.07
C ALA A 25 5.62 3.53 -20.29
N HIS A 26 4.32 3.24 -20.32
CA HIS A 26 3.42 3.60 -21.43
C HIS A 26 2.54 4.81 -21.14
N PHE A 27 2.48 5.27 -19.89
CA PHE A 27 1.71 6.44 -19.45
C PHE A 27 2.58 7.29 -18.50
N GLU A 28 2.90 8.53 -18.91
CA GLU A 28 3.92 9.38 -18.26
C GLU A 28 3.72 9.59 -16.74
N GLY A 29 4.81 9.43 -15.97
CA GLY A 29 4.86 9.72 -14.53
C GLY A 29 5.95 10.72 -14.14
N LEU A 30 5.64 11.66 -13.25
CA LEU A 30 6.60 12.56 -12.59
C LEU A 30 7.04 11.95 -11.24
N LYS A 31 8.27 12.27 -10.80
CA LYS A 31 8.87 11.86 -9.50
C LYS A 31 9.30 10.38 -9.40
N GLN A 32 9.74 9.79 -10.51
CA GLN A 32 10.10 8.37 -10.66
C GLN A 32 11.07 7.83 -9.58
N ALA A 33 12.17 8.53 -9.27
CA ALA A 33 13.18 8.00 -8.36
C ALA A 33 12.65 7.71 -6.94
N PHE A 34 11.73 8.55 -6.43
CA PHE A 34 11.12 8.30 -5.12
C PHE A 34 10.04 7.22 -5.20
N ALA A 35 9.34 7.12 -6.35
CA ALA A 35 8.42 6.02 -6.60
C ALA A 35 9.15 4.67 -6.59
N ASP A 36 10.28 4.57 -7.30
CA ASP A 36 11.11 3.37 -7.38
C ASP A 36 11.64 2.97 -5.99
N GLU A 37 12.04 3.94 -5.17
CA GLU A 37 12.46 3.71 -3.77
C GLU A 37 11.33 3.10 -2.92
N LEU A 38 10.12 3.67 -2.99
CA LEU A 38 8.96 3.19 -2.23
C LEU A 38 8.45 1.83 -2.72
N ILE A 39 8.49 1.58 -4.03
CA ILE A 39 8.13 0.28 -4.61
C ILE A 39 9.17 -0.76 -4.22
N GLY A 40 10.47 -0.46 -4.37
CA GLY A 40 11.56 -1.38 -4.02
C GLY A 40 11.63 -1.73 -2.53
N SER A 41 11.14 -0.84 -1.65
CA SER A 41 11.07 -1.10 -0.20
C SER A 41 9.76 -1.73 0.27
N SER A 42 8.73 -1.80 -0.58
CA SER A 42 7.38 -2.25 -0.24
C SER A 42 7.32 -3.67 0.32
N ASP A 43 8.13 -4.59 -0.22
CA ASP A 43 8.23 -5.99 0.23
C ASP A 43 8.51 -6.08 1.72
N SER A 44 9.39 -5.24 2.26
CA SER A 44 9.74 -5.28 3.68
C SER A 44 8.55 -4.90 4.58
N ILE A 45 7.76 -3.92 4.15
CA ILE A 45 6.56 -3.45 4.85
C ILE A 45 5.46 -4.51 4.75
N ILE A 46 5.23 -5.03 3.56
CA ILE A 46 4.22 -6.07 3.30
C ILE A 46 4.54 -7.34 4.10
N VAL A 47 5.80 -7.77 4.13
CA VAL A 47 6.26 -8.91 4.93
C VAL A 47 6.04 -8.66 6.42
N ALA A 48 6.27 -7.44 6.93
CA ALA A 48 5.99 -7.10 8.33
C ALA A 48 4.50 -7.27 8.66
N LEU A 49 3.60 -6.77 7.79
CA LEU A 49 2.15 -6.94 7.97
C LEU A 49 1.74 -8.42 7.99
N PHE A 50 2.26 -9.22 7.05
CA PHE A 50 2.00 -10.66 7.01
C PHE A 50 2.56 -11.41 8.22
N ARG A 51 3.74 -11.04 8.71
CA ARG A 51 4.34 -11.65 9.90
C ARG A 51 3.48 -11.35 11.14
N ALA A 52 3.12 -10.09 11.34
CA ALA A 52 2.26 -9.69 12.46
C ALA A 52 0.88 -10.35 12.38
N GLY A 53 0.31 -10.48 11.17
CA GLY A 53 -0.98 -11.16 11.00
C GLY A 53 -0.95 -12.65 11.33
N ARG A 54 0.20 -13.32 11.15
CA ARG A 54 0.40 -14.74 11.49
C ARG A 54 0.89 -14.96 12.92
N ALA A 55 1.42 -13.93 13.57
CA ALA A 55 1.96 -14.01 14.91
C ALA A 55 0.88 -13.80 15.99
N GLY A 56 1.14 -14.33 17.18
CA GLY A 56 0.25 -14.19 18.33
C GLY A 56 -1.11 -14.90 18.19
N GLY A 57 -1.89 -14.84 19.27
CA GLY A 57 -3.29 -15.28 19.27
C GLY A 57 -4.24 -14.19 18.75
N ASP A 58 -5.54 -14.46 18.79
CA ASP A 58 -6.56 -13.43 18.59
C ASP A 58 -6.51 -12.41 19.74
N GLY A 59 -6.72 -11.14 19.44
CA GLY A 59 -6.66 -10.05 20.44
C GLY A 59 -5.26 -9.64 20.92
N ASP A 60 -4.18 -10.18 20.35
CA ASP A 60 -2.79 -9.76 20.65
C ASP A 60 -2.41 -8.45 19.95
N GLY A 61 -3.10 -7.36 20.30
CA GLY A 61 -2.93 -6.06 19.66
C GLY A 61 -1.58 -5.41 19.96
N ASP A 62 -1.06 -5.58 21.18
CA ASP A 62 0.23 -5.02 21.59
C ASP A 62 1.40 -5.72 20.87
N GLY A 63 1.37 -7.06 20.76
CA GLY A 63 2.36 -7.80 19.99
C GLY A 63 2.36 -7.42 18.51
N VAL A 64 1.16 -7.28 17.92
CA VAL A 64 1.03 -6.78 16.54
C VAL A 64 1.61 -5.37 16.40
N ARG A 65 1.27 -4.45 17.32
CA ARG A 65 1.77 -3.07 17.32
C ARG A 65 3.29 -3.02 17.31
N GLU A 66 3.96 -3.77 18.19
CA GLU A 66 5.42 -3.80 18.25
C GLU A 66 6.06 -4.26 16.94
N MET A 67 5.44 -5.24 16.26
CA MET A 67 5.94 -5.77 15.00
C MET A 67 5.75 -4.83 13.80
N VAL A 68 4.64 -4.08 13.75
CA VAL A 68 4.29 -3.26 12.57
C VAL A 68 4.59 -1.78 12.71
N ALA A 69 4.70 -1.24 13.93
CA ALA A 69 4.87 0.19 14.14
C ALA A 69 6.03 0.81 13.34
N PRO A 70 7.24 0.22 13.28
CA PRO A 70 8.34 0.79 12.49
C PRO A 70 8.06 0.81 10.99
N ALA A 71 7.35 -0.20 10.48
CA ALA A 71 6.97 -0.26 9.06
C ALA A 71 5.91 0.80 8.73
N LEU A 72 4.91 0.97 9.61
CA LEU A 72 3.86 1.96 9.44
C LEU A 72 4.33 3.39 9.66
N GLU A 73 5.35 3.61 10.49
CA GLU A 73 5.99 4.92 10.64
C GLU A 73 6.68 5.36 9.34
N LYS A 74 7.37 4.44 8.63
CA LYS A 74 7.92 4.74 7.30
C LYS A 74 6.84 5.09 6.29
N VAL A 75 5.69 4.41 6.36
CA VAL A 75 4.53 4.74 5.49
C VAL A 75 3.98 6.12 5.81
N GLU A 76 3.79 6.44 7.09
CA GLU A 76 3.32 7.76 7.55
C GLU A 76 4.28 8.88 7.12
N GLU A 77 5.59 8.67 7.26
CA GLU A 77 6.64 9.59 6.82
C GLU A 77 6.62 9.78 5.30
N ALA A 78 6.46 8.70 4.53
CA ALA A 78 6.40 8.75 3.07
C ALA A 78 5.17 9.52 2.58
N LEU A 79 3.99 9.25 3.15
CA LEU A 79 2.77 10.05 2.91
C LEU A 79 2.93 11.50 3.38
N GLY A 80 3.88 11.77 4.27
CA GLY A 80 4.19 13.10 4.78
C GLY A 80 5.14 13.93 3.95
N ARG A 81 5.79 13.32 2.96
CA ARG A 81 6.87 13.95 2.20
C ARG A 81 6.41 15.14 1.36
N PHE A 82 5.20 15.07 0.80
CA PHE A 82 4.63 16.13 -0.02
C PHE A 82 3.44 16.76 0.69
N SER A 83 3.30 18.08 0.55
CA SER A 83 2.23 18.86 1.18
C SER A 83 1.06 19.18 0.23
N ASP A 84 1.17 18.80 -1.05
CA ASP A 84 0.24 19.15 -2.12
C ASP A 84 -0.86 18.09 -2.36
N GLY A 85 -0.90 17.04 -1.55
CA GLY A 85 -1.97 16.06 -1.58
C GLY A 85 -1.73 14.85 -0.69
N PRO A 86 -2.69 13.92 -0.67
CA PRO A 86 -2.74 12.80 0.27
C PRO A 86 -2.07 11.52 -0.24
N PHE A 87 -1.61 11.49 -1.50
CA PHE A 87 -0.98 10.32 -2.10
C PHE A 87 0.54 10.33 -1.86
N PHE A 88 1.18 9.16 -2.02
CA PHE A 88 2.64 9.03 -1.80
C PHE A 88 3.47 10.00 -2.64
N LEU A 89 2.99 10.37 -3.84
CA LEU A 89 3.65 11.33 -4.74
C LEU A 89 2.97 12.72 -4.76
N GLY A 90 2.10 13.01 -3.79
CA GLY A 90 1.45 14.30 -3.60
C GLY A 90 0.01 14.33 -4.10
N LYS A 91 -0.28 15.19 -5.09
CA LYS A 91 -1.65 15.53 -5.53
C LYS A 91 -2.43 14.39 -6.20
N SER A 92 -1.76 13.52 -6.94
CA SER A 92 -2.42 12.49 -7.77
C SER A 92 -2.00 11.09 -7.37
N MET A 93 -2.92 10.14 -7.54
CA MET A 93 -2.64 8.72 -7.37
C MET A 93 -1.53 8.27 -8.32
N SER A 94 -0.70 7.34 -7.85
CA SER A 94 0.45 6.80 -8.55
C SER A 94 0.52 5.27 -8.42
N SER A 95 1.48 4.67 -9.14
CA SER A 95 1.81 3.25 -9.01
C SER A 95 2.19 2.85 -7.58
N VAL A 96 2.82 3.76 -6.83
CA VAL A 96 3.10 3.54 -5.41
C VAL A 96 1.81 3.28 -4.64
N ASP A 97 0.79 4.12 -4.80
CA ASP A 97 -0.50 3.95 -4.12
C ASP A 97 -1.12 2.58 -4.47
N MET A 98 -1.03 2.17 -5.74
CA MET A 98 -1.54 0.87 -6.21
C MET A 98 -0.81 -0.33 -5.58
N VAL A 99 0.49 -0.21 -5.31
CA VAL A 99 1.27 -1.26 -4.62
C VAL A 99 0.82 -1.40 -3.18
N TYR A 100 0.63 -0.31 -2.44
CA TYR A 100 0.32 -0.35 -1.01
C TYR A 100 -1.16 -0.61 -0.72
N ALA A 101 -2.08 -0.08 -1.52
CA ALA A 101 -3.54 -0.12 -1.30
C ALA A 101 -4.09 -1.52 -0.95
N PRO A 102 -3.84 -2.58 -1.73
CA PRO A 102 -4.46 -3.89 -1.47
C PRO A 102 -4.01 -4.50 -0.13
N PHE A 103 -2.77 -4.24 0.29
CA PHE A 103 -2.24 -4.78 1.55
C PHE A 103 -2.73 -3.96 2.74
N VAL A 104 -2.69 -2.63 2.66
CA VAL A 104 -3.19 -1.79 3.75
C VAL A 104 -4.68 -2.00 3.97
N GLU A 105 -5.48 -2.10 2.90
CA GLU A 105 -6.92 -2.40 3.01
C GLU A 105 -7.14 -3.74 3.74
N ARG A 106 -6.49 -4.81 3.27
CA ARG A 106 -6.62 -6.14 3.87
C ARG A 106 -6.23 -6.14 5.35
N PHE A 107 -5.07 -5.58 5.67
CA PHE A 107 -4.53 -5.67 7.02
C PHE A 107 -5.18 -4.70 8.01
N LYS A 108 -5.70 -3.55 7.55
CA LYS A 108 -6.53 -2.68 8.38
C LYS A 108 -7.72 -3.45 8.93
N ASP A 109 -8.50 -4.07 8.05
CA ASP A 109 -9.73 -4.75 8.46
C ASP A 109 -9.41 -6.01 9.27
N PHE A 110 -8.39 -6.77 8.86
CA PHE A 110 -7.96 -7.96 9.59
C PHE A 110 -7.43 -7.65 10.99
N PHE A 111 -6.55 -6.64 11.14
CA PHE A 111 -6.02 -6.27 12.45
C PHE A 111 -7.08 -5.71 13.38
N ALA A 112 -8.00 -4.89 12.87
CA ALA A 112 -9.10 -4.38 13.68
C ALA A 112 -10.02 -5.51 14.15
N ALA A 113 -10.41 -6.41 13.25
CA ALA A 113 -11.40 -7.45 13.54
C ALA A 113 -10.84 -8.62 14.38
N VAL A 114 -9.60 -9.04 14.12
CA VAL A 114 -9.03 -10.28 14.69
C VAL A 114 -7.99 -9.97 15.77
N LYS A 115 -7.18 -8.94 15.56
CA LYS A 115 -6.06 -8.61 16.46
C LYS A 115 -6.39 -7.49 17.46
N GLN A 116 -7.57 -6.88 17.35
CA GLN A 116 -7.98 -5.73 18.16
C GLN A 116 -6.97 -4.57 18.09
N TYR A 117 -6.33 -4.39 16.93
CA TYR A 117 -5.33 -3.36 16.69
C TYR A 117 -5.77 -2.40 15.59
N ASP A 118 -5.82 -1.10 15.91
CA ASP A 118 -6.05 -0.03 14.94
C ASP A 118 -4.70 0.51 14.42
N MET A 119 -4.35 0.10 13.21
CA MET A 119 -3.11 0.52 12.55
C MET A 119 -3.08 2.01 12.16
N THR A 120 -4.21 2.73 12.24
CA THR A 120 -4.29 4.17 11.94
C THR A 120 -4.07 5.06 13.16
N GLN A 121 -4.08 4.48 14.36
CA GLN A 121 -3.93 5.24 15.59
C GLN A 121 -2.56 5.94 15.64
N GLY A 122 -2.57 7.27 15.74
CA GLY A 122 -1.35 8.10 15.72
C GLY A 122 -0.71 8.28 14.33
N ARG A 123 -1.39 7.87 13.25
CA ARG A 123 -0.94 7.96 11.86
C ARG A 123 -1.98 8.68 11.00
N PRO A 124 -2.14 10.00 11.19
CA PRO A 124 -3.20 10.77 10.54
C PRO A 124 -3.11 10.75 9.00
N LYS A 125 -1.92 10.69 8.40
CA LYS A 125 -1.77 10.68 6.94
C LYS A 125 -2.15 9.34 6.35
N LEU A 126 -1.74 8.25 6.99
CA LEU A 126 -2.20 6.90 6.64
C LEU A 126 -3.73 6.80 6.72
N LYS A 127 -4.33 7.39 7.77
CA LYS A 127 -5.78 7.43 7.91
C LYS A 127 -6.45 8.17 6.74
N GLU A 128 -6.00 9.38 6.44
CA GLU A 128 -6.52 10.19 5.33
C GLU A 128 -6.40 9.46 3.98
N TRP A 129 -5.23 8.87 3.70
CA TRP A 129 -4.98 8.11 2.48
C TRP A 129 -5.92 6.90 2.34
N ILE A 130 -6.16 6.14 3.41
CA ILE A 130 -7.11 5.01 3.42
C ILE A 130 -8.54 5.47 3.13
N GLU A 131 -8.97 6.58 3.73
CA GLU A 131 -10.32 7.13 3.52
C GLU A 131 -10.53 7.51 2.06
N ILE A 132 -9.53 8.13 1.43
CA ILE A 132 -9.57 8.52 0.02
C ILE A 132 -9.56 7.29 -0.90
N ALA A 133 -8.70 6.30 -0.64
CA ALA A 133 -8.70 5.05 -1.40
C ALA A 133 -10.06 4.34 -1.34
N ALA A 134 -10.69 4.29 -0.16
CA ALA A 134 -12.03 3.73 -0.01
C ALA A 134 -13.10 4.51 -0.80
N MET A 135 -12.99 5.85 -0.84
CA MET A 135 -13.87 6.68 -1.67
C MET A 135 -13.66 6.40 -3.17
N MET A 136 -12.42 6.34 -3.65
CA MET A 136 -12.12 6.09 -5.06
C MET A 136 -12.69 4.74 -5.54
N LYS A 137 -12.58 3.70 -4.72
CA LYS A 137 -13.17 2.37 -4.97
C LYS A 137 -14.69 2.41 -5.05
N LYS A 138 -15.34 3.14 -4.11
CA LYS A 138 -16.79 3.31 -4.10
C LYS A 138 -17.31 3.97 -5.38
N PHE A 139 -16.53 4.84 -6.00
CA PHE A 139 -16.88 5.54 -7.23
C PHE A 139 -16.32 4.89 -8.51
N GLY A 140 -15.74 3.68 -8.42
CA GLY A 140 -15.24 2.93 -9.57
C GLY A 140 -14.02 3.58 -10.25
N VAL A 141 -13.26 4.38 -9.51
CA VAL A 141 -12.02 5.01 -10.01
C VAL A 141 -10.84 4.05 -9.89
N ILE A 142 -10.93 3.08 -8.97
CA ILE A 142 -10.02 1.95 -8.74
C ILE A 142 -10.79 0.70 -8.37
#